data_AF-A0A9R1E5X0-F1
#
_entry.id   AF-A0A9R1E5X0-F1
#
_cell.length_a   1.000
_cell.length_b   1.000
_cell.length_c   1.000
_cell.angle_alpha   90.00
_cell.angle_beta   90.00
_cell.angle_gamma   90.00
#
_symmetry.space_group_name_H-M   'P 1'
#
loop_
_entity.id
_entity.type
_entity.pdbx_description
1 polymer ?
#
loop_
_entity_poly.entity_id
_entity_poly.type
_entity_poly.pdbx_seq_one_letter_code
_entity_poly.pdbx_strand_id
1 'polypeptide(L)'
;MTRTTRRRVPAAASEPYNILPTHNLQAEHPSLRFPEVRAAVAALQGCGFLGRQTNVLVADGDLRADLLFTGLHLLVWGEAANLRFMPECLCYIYHRMALELHRILEDDVDDNGRSANPAVQGEDAFLARVVEPIYGVIRAEAESSCNGTAAHAAWRNYDDINEYFWRRDVFDRLGWPLDQSRQFFHTPPERSRVRKAGFVEVRSFWNIYRSFDRLWVMLVLYLQAAVIVAWDEDAATWPWQSLKAHREVQVHALSIFITWAGLRLLHTLLEIGTQSRRVTGDRDGRVLAARMVLKAFAAAGWVLTFSLLYKGIWDQRDIDQSWSPATDARIMGFLYAAAVFVLPAVLANLLFIFPCVRRYWYALEMTNWKICYPLSWWFHSSIYVGRGLRETGTFDNVK
;
A
#
# COMPACT_ATOMS: atom_id res chain seq x y z
N MET A 1 47.01 -30.51 0.95
CA MET A 1 46.63 -29.09 0.78
C MET A 1 46.36 -28.85 -0.70
N THR A 2 45.12 -29.05 -1.13
CA THR A 2 44.70 -28.83 -2.52
C THR A 2 43.46 -27.95 -2.47
N ARG A 3 43.64 -26.73 -2.95
CA ARG A 3 42.70 -25.61 -2.87
C ARG A 3 41.72 -25.77 -4.03
N THR A 4 40.51 -26.26 -3.78
CA THR A 4 39.43 -26.32 -4.77
C THR A 4 38.89 -24.91 -5.03
N THR A 5 39.20 -24.40 -6.22
CA THR A 5 38.71 -23.12 -6.74
C THR A 5 37.22 -23.22 -7.08
N ARG A 6 36.38 -22.49 -6.32
CA ARG A 6 34.99 -22.22 -6.70
C ARG A 6 34.96 -21.55 -8.08
N ARG A 7 34.41 -22.24 -9.08
CA ARG A 7 34.20 -21.72 -10.43
C ARG A 7 33.10 -20.65 -10.37
N ARG A 8 33.47 -19.37 -10.56
CA ARG A 8 32.53 -18.25 -10.70
C ARG A 8 31.83 -18.40 -12.06
N VAL A 9 30.52 -18.63 -12.07
CA VAL A 9 29.67 -18.54 -13.25
C VAL A 9 29.47 -17.05 -13.60
N PRO A 10 29.58 -16.63 -14.86
CA PRO A 10 29.43 -15.22 -15.26
C PRO A 10 27.99 -14.74 -15.07
N ALA A 11 27.86 -13.50 -14.59
CA ALA A 11 26.58 -12.81 -14.39
C ALA A 11 25.93 -12.48 -15.75
N ALA A 12 25.05 -13.35 -16.22
CA ALA A 12 24.06 -13.01 -17.23
C ALA A 12 23.03 -12.03 -16.61
N ALA A 13 22.60 -11.05 -17.38
CA ALA A 13 21.66 -10.00 -16.97
C ALA A 13 20.39 -10.62 -16.35
N SER A 14 20.14 -10.34 -15.08
CA SER A 14 19.08 -10.93 -14.27
C SER A 14 17.73 -10.30 -14.58
N GLU A 15 16.88 -10.98 -15.36
CA GLU A 15 15.44 -10.74 -15.35
C GLU A 15 14.82 -11.27 -14.04
N PRO A 16 13.83 -10.58 -13.47
CA PRO A 16 13.14 -11.03 -12.26
C PRO A 16 12.27 -12.25 -12.58
N TYR A 17 12.62 -13.39 -11.99
CA TYR A 17 11.94 -14.66 -12.16
C TYR A 17 10.91 -14.91 -11.05
N ASN A 18 9.75 -15.46 -11.41
CA ASN A 18 8.63 -15.73 -10.50
C ASN A 18 8.74 -17.13 -9.84
N ILE A 19 8.05 -17.33 -8.72
CA ILE A 19 8.17 -18.52 -7.85
C ILE A 19 7.77 -19.85 -8.53
N LEU A 20 7.23 -19.78 -9.75
CA LEU A 20 7.09 -20.90 -10.69
C LEU A 20 7.56 -20.49 -12.10
N PRO A 21 8.09 -21.43 -12.90
CA PRO A 21 8.35 -21.27 -14.34
C PRO A 21 7.03 -20.98 -15.07
N THR A 22 6.69 -19.70 -15.17
CA THR A 22 5.51 -19.24 -15.91
C THR A 22 5.90 -18.37 -17.10
N HIS A 23 7.19 -18.10 -17.24
CA HIS A 23 7.80 -17.34 -18.34
C HIS A 23 7.74 -18.09 -19.68
N ASN A 24 7.62 -19.42 -19.66
CA ASN A 24 7.60 -20.28 -20.85
C ASN A 24 6.28 -21.05 -21.07
N LEU A 25 5.18 -20.68 -20.41
CA LEU A 25 3.88 -21.23 -20.76
C LEU A 25 3.42 -20.61 -22.07
N GLN A 26 3.62 -21.33 -23.18
CA GLN A 26 2.98 -21.00 -24.47
C GLN A 26 1.50 -20.75 -24.20
N ALA A 27 0.93 -19.66 -24.73
CA ALA A 27 -0.46 -19.26 -24.49
C ALA A 27 -1.50 -20.36 -24.82
N GLU A 28 -1.08 -21.39 -25.56
CA GLU A 28 -1.89 -22.54 -25.96
C GLU A 28 -1.71 -23.79 -25.06
N HIS A 29 -0.94 -23.71 -23.97
CA HIS A 29 -0.66 -24.87 -23.13
C HIS A 29 -1.97 -25.47 -22.54
N PRO A 30 -2.27 -26.77 -22.72
CA PRO A 30 -3.55 -27.37 -22.35
C PRO A 30 -3.94 -27.20 -20.88
N SER A 31 -2.95 -27.08 -19.97
CA SER A 31 -3.20 -26.84 -18.55
C SER A 31 -3.83 -25.47 -18.26
N LEU A 32 -3.64 -24.46 -19.12
CA LEU A 32 -4.24 -23.13 -18.99
C LEU A 32 -5.72 -23.09 -19.38
N ARG A 33 -6.28 -24.20 -19.87
CA ARG A 33 -7.73 -24.34 -20.08
C ARG A 33 -8.49 -24.34 -18.77
N PHE A 34 -7.85 -24.79 -17.68
CA PHE A 34 -8.43 -24.84 -16.35
C PHE A 34 -8.27 -23.48 -15.64
N PRO A 35 -9.36 -22.83 -15.22
CA PRO A 35 -9.31 -21.52 -14.57
C PRO A 35 -8.50 -21.53 -13.26
N GLU A 36 -8.45 -22.66 -12.55
CA GLU A 36 -7.69 -22.85 -11.31
C GLU A 36 -6.18 -22.81 -11.58
N VAL A 37 -5.72 -23.41 -12.67
CA VAL A 37 -4.32 -23.39 -13.09
C VAL A 37 -3.92 -21.99 -13.52
N ARG A 38 -4.80 -21.25 -14.22
CA ARG A 38 -4.57 -19.83 -14.54
C ARG A 38 -4.49 -18.96 -13.30
N ALA A 39 -5.37 -19.19 -12.32
CA ALA A 39 -5.36 -18.46 -11.06
C ALA A 39 -4.09 -18.73 -10.24
N ALA A 40 -3.65 -19.99 -10.18
CA ALA A 40 -2.39 -20.37 -9.55
C ALA A 40 -1.20 -19.70 -10.25
N VAL A 41 -1.10 -19.82 -11.58
CA VAL A 41 -0.04 -19.18 -12.39
C VAL A 41 0.01 -17.66 -12.16
N ALA A 42 -1.13 -16.97 -12.16
CA ALA A 42 -1.20 -15.54 -11.88
C ALA A 42 -0.81 -15.18 -10.43
N ALA A 43 -1.26 -15.96 -9.45
CA ALA A 43 -0.88 -15.77 -8.03
C ALA A 43 0.63 -15.99 -7.81
N LEU A 44 1.21 -16.94 -8.54
CA LEU A 44 2.63 -17.30 -8.47
C LEU A 44 3.52 -16.30 -9.22
N GLN A 45 3.00 -15.68 -10.28
CA GLN A 45 3.57 -14.45 -10.88
C GLN A 45 3.50 -13.25 -9.93
N GLY A 46 2.48 -13.19 -9.07
CA GLY A 46 2.32 -12.16 -8.04
C GLY A 46 3.40 -12.19 -6.94
N CYS A 47 4.12 -13.30 -6.77
CA CYS A 47 5.15 -13.42 -5.75
C CYS A 47 6.40 -12.54 -6.00
N GLY A 48 6.57 -11.99 -7.21
CA GLY A 48 7.53 -10.92 -7.49
C GLY A 48 7.31 -9.65 -6.65
N PHE A 49 6.09 -9.45 -6.11
CA PHE A 49 5.74 -8.33 -5.23
C PHE A 49 6.61 -8.24 -3.96
N LEU A 50 7.04 -9.39 -3.43
CA LEU A 50 7.92 -9.45 -2.25
C LEU A 50 9.38 -9.21 -2.60
N GLY A 51 9.74 -8.93 -3.86
CA GLY A 51 11.06 -8.51 -4.33
C GLY A 51 12.23 -9.42 -3.94
N ARG A 52 11.98 -10.68 -3.58
CA ARG A 52 12.99 -11.65 -3.16
C ARG A 52 13.33 -12.50 -4.38
N GLN A 53 14.62 -12.67 -4.68
CA GLN A 53 15.05 -13.59 -5.73
C GLN A 53 14.66 -15.02 -5.33
N THR A 54 14.13 -15.77 -6.29
CA THR A 54 13.84 -17.20 -6.13
C THR A 54 15.15 -17.95 -5.92
N ASN A 55 15.24 -18.72 -4.83
CA ASN A 55 16.37 -19.62 -4.58
C ASN A 55 16.23 -20.95 -5.33
N VAL A 56 15.22 -21.09 -6.19
CA VAL A 56 14.96 -22.29 -6.99
C VAL A 56 15.48 -22.02 -8.39
N LEU A 57 16.55 -22.73 -8.76
CA LEU A 57 17.08 -22.74 -10.13
C LEU A 57 16.54 -23.99 -10.82
N VAL A 58 15.45 -23.84 -11.59
CA VAL A 58 15.01 -24.91 -12.50
C VAL A 58 15.66 -24.66 -13.85
N ALA A 59 16.34 -25.66 -14.41
CA ALA A 59 16.83 -25.56 -15.77
C ALA A 59 15.66 -25.46 -16.76
N ASP A 60 15.71 -24.51 -17.70
CA ASP A 60 14.66 -24.33 -18.71
C ASP A 60 14.40 -25.64 -19.47
N GLY A 61 13.15 -26.10 -19.46
CA GLY A 61 12.69 -27.27 -20.21
C GLY A 61 12.58 -28.59 -19.42
N ASP A 62 12.80 -28.59 -18.10
CA ASP A 62 12.56 -29.78 -17.28
C ASP A 62 11.07 -29.94 -16.90
N LEU A 63 10.32 -30.58 -17.81
CA LEU A 63 8.89 -30.89 -17.62
C LEU A 63 8.60 -31.65 -16.31
N ARG A 64 9.58 -32.41 -15.79
CA ARG A 64 9.43 -33.16 -14.54
C ARG A 64 9.42 -32.21 -13.35
N ALA A 65 10.33 -31.26 -13.30
CA ALA A 65 10.35 -30.24 -12.26
C ALA A 65 9.06 -29.41 -12.28
N ASP A 66 8.61 -29.00 -13.46
CA ASP A 66 7.37 -28.21 -13.64
C ASP A 66 6.15 -28.96 -13.11
N LEU A 67 6.03 -30.26 -13.43
CA LEU A 67 4.96 -31.11 -12.93
C LEU A 67 5.01 -31.28 -11.42
N LEU A 68 6.21 -31.47 -10.85
CA LEU A 68 6.41 -31.67 -9.41
C LEU A 68 6.04 -30.42 -8.60
N PHE A 69 6.50 -29.24 -9.03
CA PHE A 69 6.16 -27.98 -8.37
C PHE A 69 4.66 -27.63 -8.52
N THR A 70 4.09 -27.86 -9.70
CA THR A 70 2.64 -27.68 -9.93
C THR A 70 1.83 -28.66 -9.06
N GLY A 71 2.23 -29.92 -9.01
CA GLY A 71 1.62 -30.95 -8.17
C GLY A 71 1.69 -30.60 -6.69
N LEU A 72 2.85 -30.11 -6.22
CA LEU A 72 3.02 -29.64 -4.85
C LEU A 72 2.05 -28.51 -4.51
N HIS A 73 1.85 -27.54 -5.41
CA HIS A 73 0.88 -26.47 -5.19
C HIS A 73 -0.55 -27.02 -5.03
N LEU A 74 -0.97 -27.93 -5.91
CA LEU A 74 -2.29 -28.54 -5.85
C LEU A 74 -2.49 -29.39 -4.59
N LEU A 75 -1.46 -30.10 -4.13
CA LEU A 75 -1.48 -30.85 -2.87
C LEU A 75 -1.64 -29.92 -1.67
N VAL A 76 -0.85 -28.84 -1.60
CA VAL A 76 -0.98 -27.82 -0.55
C VAL A 76 -2.39 -27.20 -0.57
N TRP A 77 -2.90 -26.85 -1.74
CA TRP A 77 -4.25 -26.26 -1.88
C TRP A 77 -5.38 -27.23 -1.53
N GLY A 78 -5.18 -28.52 -1.80
CA GLY A 78 -6.10 -29.61 -1.46
C GLY A 78 -6.17 -29.85 0.04
N GLU A 79 -5.03 -30.14 0.66
CA GLU A 79 -4.90 -30.48 2.08
C GLU A 79 -5.16 -29.28 3.01
N ALA A 80 -4.78 -28.06 2.61
CA ALA A 80 -5.01 -26.84 3.38
C ALA A 80 -6.39 -26.20 3.10
N ALA A 81 -7.43 -27.00 2.89
CA ALA A 81 -8.78 -26.51 2.56
C ALA A 81 -9.31 -25.46 3.55
N ASN A 82 -9.00 -25.62 4.84
CA ASN A 82 -9.37 -24.68 5.92
C ASN A 82 -8.72 -23.29 5.80
N LEU A 83 -7.63 -23.16 5.04
CA LEU A 83 -6.84 -21.94 4.89
C LEU A 83 -7.01 -21.27 3.52
N ARG A 84 -7.94 -21.76 2.67
CA ARG A 84 -8.14 -21.26 1.28
C ARG A 84 -8.47 -19.78 1.17
N PHE A 85 -9.08 -19.20 2.21
CA PHE A 85 -9.38 -17.77 2.27
C PHE A 85 -8.16 -16.91 2.65
N MET A 86 -6.98 -17.50 2.79
CA MET A 86 -5.71 -16.83 3.08
C MET A 86 -4.66 -17.18 2.02
N PRO A 87 -4.77 -16.64 0.79
CA PRO A 87 -3.91 -17.02 -0.33
C PRO A 87 -2.42 -16.77 -0.06
N GLU A 88 -2.09 -15.79 0.77
CA GLU A 88 -0.69 -15.42 1.07
C GLU A 88 -0.07 -16.39 2.07
N CYS A 89 -0.89 -16.88 3.00
CA CYS A 89 -0.51 -17.99 3.86
C CYS A 89 -0.22 -19.25 3.04
N LEU A 90 -1.06 -19.55 2.04
CA LEU A 90 -0.82 -20.67 1.13
C LEU A 90 0.47 -20.47 0.32
N CYS A 91 0.72 -19.27 -0.20
CA CYS A 91 1.96 -18.93 -0.89
C CYS A 91 3.18 -19.10 0.01
N TYR A 92 3.09 -18.72 1.28
CA TYR A 92 4.17 -18.93 2.26
C TYR A 92 4.48 -20.42 2.47
N ILE A 93 3.45 -21.24 2.72
CA ILE A 93 3.59 -22.69 2.91
C ILE A 93 4.21 -23.31 1.67
N TYR A 94 3.65 -23.01 0.51
CA TYR A 94 4.15 -23.48 -0.78
C TYR A 94 5.61 -23.09 -0.99
N HIS A 95 6.01 -21.85 -0.68
CA HIS A 95 7.38 -21.38 -0.86
C HIS A 95 8.39 -22.18 -0.01
N ARG A 96 8.07 -22.48 1.25
CA ARG A 96 8.96 -23.28 2.11
C ARG A 96 9.05 -24.73 1.64
N MET A 97 7.92 -25.34 1.30
CA MET A 97 7.89 -26.72 0.81
C MET A 97 8.55 -26.86 -0.57
N ALA A 98 8.39 -25.88 -1.45
CA ALA A 98 9.06 -25.86 -2.75
C ALA A 98 10.58 -25.77 -2.60
N LEU A 99 11.07 -25.01 -1.61
CA LEU A 99 12.50 -24.97 -1.30
C LEU A 99 13.01 -26.34 -0.82
N GLU A 100 12.24 -27.04 0.02
CA GLU A 100 12.59 -28.40 0.46
C GLU A 100 12.59 -29.40 -0.70
N LEU A 101 11.56 -29.36 -1.54
CA LEU A 101 11.47 -30.19 -2.74
C LEU A 101 12.65 -29.93 -3.68
N HIS A 102 13.01 -28.67 -3.91
CA HIS A 102 14.17 -28.34 -4.73
C HIS A 102 15.47 -28.93 -4.16
N ARG A 103 15.69 -28.81 -2.85
CA ARG A 103 16.86 -29.40 -2.18
C ARG A 103 16.90 -30.92 -2.29
N ILE A 104 15.74 -31.58 -2.20
CA ILE A 104 15.61 -33.03 -2.40
C ILE A 104 15.96 -33.41 -3.84
N LEU A 105 15.51 -32.63 -4.83
CA LEU A 105 15.78 -32.90 -6.25
C LEU A 105 17.25 -32.69 -6.63
N GLU A 106 17.93 -31.73 -6.00
CA GLU A 106 19.36 -31.46 -6.21
C GLU A 106 20.29 -32.38 -5.41
N ASP A 107 19.74 -33.37 -4.69
CA ASP A 107 20.49 -34.21 -3.73
C ASP A 107 21.35 -33.37 -2.75
N ASP A 108 20.81 -32.23 -2.33
CA ASP A 108 21.50 -31.31 -1.43
C ASP A 108 21.75 -32.00 -0.08
N VAL A 109 22.93 -31.76 0.50
CA VAL A 109 23.37 -32.40 1.72
C VAL A 109 23.45 -31.35 2.82
N ASP A 110 22.83 -31.61 3.97
CA ASP A 110 22.89 -30.70 5.10
C ASP A 110 24.32 -30.58 5.67
N ASP A 111 24.55 -29.59 6.56
CA ASP A 111 25.86 -29.38 7.21
C ASP A 111 26.36 -30.64 7.98
N ASN A 112 25.49 -31.62 8.22
CA ASN A 112 25.76 -32.86 8.93
C ASN A 112 25.96 -34.07 7.99
N GLY A 113 25.99 -33.88 6.67
CA GLY A 113 26.22 -34.96 5.71
C GLY A 113 25.00 -35.82 5.39
N ARG A 114 23.78 -35.40 5.77
CA ARG A 114 22.53 -36.13 5.52
C ARG A 114 21.83 -35.56 4.29
N SER A 115 21.20 -36.44 3.51
CA SER A 115 20.35 -36.02 2.40
C SER A 115 19.24 -35.08 2.87
N ALA A 116 18.96 -34.06 2.04
CA ALA A 116 17.85 -33.15 2.26
C ALA A 116 16.57 -33.94 2.50
N ASN A 117 15.97 -33.73 3.67
CA ASN A 117 14.77 -34.39 4.11
C ASN A 117 13.72 -33.33 4.46
N PRO A 118 12.43 -33.56 4.20
CA PRO A 118 11.39 -32.58 4.54
C PRO A 118 11.40 -32.29 6.04
N ALA A 119 11.18 -31.03 6.45
CA ALA A 119 11.11 -30.67 7.87
C ALA A 119 9.90 -31.29 8.58
N VAL A 120 8.84 -31.61 7.84
CA VAL A 120 7.61 -32.21 8.34
C VAL A 120 7.46 -33.60 7.74
N GLN A 121 7.46 -34.64 8.58
CA GLN A 121 7.40 -36.05 8.19
C GLN A 121 6.45 -36.83 9.09
N GLY A 122 5.85 -37.89 8.54
CA GLY A 122 4.91 -38.78 9.23
C GLY A 122 3.52 -38.78 8.61
N GLU A 123 2.68 -39.72 9.04
CA GLU A 123 1.25 -39.72 8.71
C GLU A 123 0.59 -38.46 9.26
N ASP A 124 -0.26 -37.83 8.45
CA ASP A 124 -0.99 -36.59 8.74
C ASP A 124 -0.12 -35.41 9.23
N ALA A 125 1.20 -35.48 9.04
CA ALA A 125 2.13 -34.51 9.60
C ALA A 125 1.92 -33.10 9.03
N PHE A 126 1.51 -32.99 7.77
CA PHE A 126 1.16 -31.71 7.15
C PHE A 126 -0.04 -31.06 7.85
N LEU A 127 -1.10 -31.83 8.10
CA LEU A 127 -2.28 -31.35 8.80
C LEU A 127 -1.95 -30.95 10.24
N ALA A 128 -1.29 -31.84 11.00
CA ALA A 128 -1.01 -31.63 12.42
C ALA A 128 0.06 -30.56 12.70
N ARG A 129 1.09 -30.43 11.84
CA ARG A 129 2.22 -29.52 12.10
C ARG A 129 2.20 -28.22 11.31
N VAL A 130 1.45 -28.16 10.21
CA VAL A 130 1.36 -26.94 9.37
C VAL A 130 -0.02 -26.32 9.45
N VAL A 131 -1.07 -27.09 9.15
CA VAL A 131 -2.44 -26.56 9.04
C VAL A 131 -3.05 -26.29 10.41
N GLU A 132 -3.01 -27.25 11.33
CA GLU A 132 -3.63 -27.18 12.64
C GLU A 132 -3.14 -26.01 13.51
N PRO A 133 -1.82 -25.71 13.61
CA PRO A 133 -1.36 -24.57 14.39
C PRO A 133 -1.87 -23.22 13.86
N ILE A 134 -1.92 -23.05 12.54
CA ILE A 134 -2.43 -21.83 11.91
C ILE A 134 -3.95 -21.72 12.10
N TYR A 135 -4.66 -22.83 11.90
CA TYR A 135 -6.10 -22.89 12.11
C TYR A 135 -6.48 -22.64 13.57
N GLY A 136 -5.69 -23.12 14.53
CA GLY A 136 -5.87 -22.87 15.96
C GLY A 136 -5.86 -21.37 16.31
N VAL A 137 -4.98 -20.59 15.67
CA VAL A 137 -4.97 -19.12 15.80
C VAL A 137 -6.25 -18.50 15.26
N ILE A 138 -6.69 -18.92 14.08
CA ILE A 138 -7.93 -18.42 13.45
C ILE A 138 -9.13 -18.73 14.35
N ARG A 139 -9.20 -19.96 14.85
CA ARG A 139 -10.27 -20.42 15.74
C ARG A 139 -10.30 -19.61 17.04
N ALA A 140 -9.16 -19.42 17.69
CA ALA A 140 -9.09 -18.65 18.94
C ALA A 140 -9.48 -17.17 18.76
N GLU A 141 -9.09 -16.55 17.64
CA GLU A 141 -9.51 -15.18 17.32
C GLU A 141 -11.00 -15.10 16.96
N ALA A 142 -11.54 -16.11 16.27
CA ALA A 142 -12.96 -16.21 15.97
C ALA A 142 -13.82 -16.40 17.24
N GLU A 143 -13.38 -17.25 18.17
CA GLU A 143 -14.02 -17.41 19.49
C GLU A 143 -13.96 -16.10 20.30
N SER A 144 -12.83 -15.38 20.23
CA SER A 144 -12.67 -14.06 20.84
C SER A 144 -13.58 -12.97 20.25
N SER A 145 -14.18 -13.19 19.08
CA SER A 145 -15.13 -12.24 18.47
C SER A 145 -16.49 -12.18 19.18
N CYS A 146 -16.78 -13.15 20.06
CA CYS A 146 -18.07 -13.30 20.74
C CYS A 146 -19.27 -13.26 19.77
N ASN A 147 -19.21 -14.00 18.66
CA ASN A 147 -20.24 -13.96 17.61
C ASN A 147 -20.49 -12.54 17.04
N GLY A 148 -19.45 -11.72 16.96
CA GLY A 148 -19.51 -10.38 16.37
C GLY A 148 -19.94 -9.25 17.32
N THR A 149 -20.17 -9.54 18.61
CA THR A 149 -20.49 -8.51 19.61
C THR A 149 -19.24 -7.84 20.19
N ALA A 150 -18.07 -8.46 20.09
CA ALA A 150 -16.82 -7.87 20.55
C ALA A 150 -16.41 -6.69 19.63
N ALA A 151 -15.82 -5.65 20.22
CA ALA A 151 -15.30 -4.52 19.44
C ALA A 151 -14.33 -5.02 18.36
N HIS A 152 -14.50 -4.58 17.10
CA HIS A 152 -13.67 -5.00 15.96
C HIS A 152 -12.17 -4.68 16.08
N ALA A 153 -11.79 -3.89 17.09
CA ALA A 153 -10.41 -3.58 17.46
C ALA A 153 -9.78 -4.64 18.39
N ALA A 154 -10.59 -5.51 18.99
CA ALA A 154 -10.17 -6.45 20.03
C ALA A 154 -9.80 -7.84 19.47
N TRP A 155 -10.16 -8.17 18.23
CA TRP A 155 -9.91 -9.47 17.61
C TRP A 155 -9.44 -9.30 16.15
N ARG A 156 -8.80 -10.34 15.60
CA ARG A 156 -8.31 -10.37 14.21
C ARG A 156 -9.23 -11.21 13.32
N ASN A 157 -9.56 -10.71 12.13
CA ASN A 157 -10.24 -11.50 11.10
C ASN A 157 -9.23 -12.29 10.25
N TYR A 158 -9.69 -13.24 9.44
CA TYR A 158 -8.84 -14.01 8.50
C TYR A 158 -8.01 -13.10 7.59
N ASP A 159 -8.55 -11.96 7.18
CA ASP A 159 -7.83 -10.96 6.37
C ASP A 159 -6.67 -10.30 7.14
N ASP A 160 -6.91 -9.94 8.41
CA ASP A 160 -5.86 -9.37 9.30
C ASP A 160 -4.73 -10.41 9.55
N ILE A 161 -5.08 -11.70 9.58
CA ILE A 161 -4.11 -12.81 9.70
C ILE A 161 -3.39 -13.02 8.36
N ASN A 162 -4.08 -12.91 7.23
CA ASN A 162 -3.49 -13.03 5.89
C ASN A 162 -2.48 -11.91 5.61
N GLU A 163 -2.76 -10.67 6.04
CA GLU A 163 -1.85 -9.52 5.93
C GLU A 163 -0.50 -9.78 6.64
N TYR A 164 -0.45 -10.64 7.66
CA TYR A 164 0.81 -11.03 8.31
C TYR A 164 1.82 -11.63 7.33
N PHE A 165 1.33 -12.39 6.33
CA PHE A 165 2.16 -13.07 5.34
C PHE A 165 2.65 -12.16 4.21
N TRP A 166 2.14 -10.92 4.10
CA TRP A 166 2.67 -9.91 3.20
C TRP A 166 4.04 -9.37 3.62
N ARG A 167 4.45 -9.61 4.87
CA ARG A 167 5.70 -9.06 5.40
C ARG A 167 6.88 -9.91 4.95
N ARG A 168 7.90 -9.27 4.38
CA ARG A 168 9.12 -9.97 3.91
C ARG A 168 9.86 -10.71 5.03
N ASP A 169 9.76 -10.23 6.26
CA ASP A 169 10.39 -10.84 7.43
C ASP A 169 9.61 -12.02 8.02
N VAL A 170 8.45 -12.39 7.46
CA VAL A 170 7.68 -13.58 7.86
C VAL A 170 8.52 -14.85 7.73
N PHE A 171 9.38 -14.93 6.72
CA PHE A 171 10.27 -16.06 6.48
C PHE A 171 11.33 -16.28 7.57
N ASP A 172 11.71 -15.21 8.27
CA ASP A 172 12.68 -15.25 9.35
C ASP A 172 12.00 -15.30 10.73
N ARG A 173 10.81 -14.68 10.85
CA ARG A 173 10.06 -14.59 12.10
C ARG A 173 9.27 -15.84 12.45
N LEU A 174 8.57 -16.42 11.47
CA LEU A 174 7.70 -17.58 11.68
C LEU A 174 8.49 -18.90 11.63
N GLY A 175 9.58 -18.90 10.85
CA GLY A 175 10.46 -20.06 10.70
C GLY A 175 9.84 -21.21 9.88
N TRP A 176 10.66 -22.21 9.57
CA TRP A 176 10.19 -23.47 9.02
C TRP A 176 11.12 -24.59 9.49
N PRO A 177 10.60 -25.63 10.19
CA PRO A 177 9.19 -25.85 10.55
C PRO A 177 8.64 -24.76 11.47
N LEU A 178 7.31 -24.66 11.57
CA LEU A 178 6.64 -23.57 12.29
C LEU A 178 7.02 -23.57 13.78
N ASP A 179 7.55 -22.45 14.27
CA ASP A 179 7.90 -22.26 15.67
C ASP A 179 6.69 -21.70 16.45
N GLN A 180 6.03 -22.54 17.22
CA GLN A 180 4.82 -22.18 17.98
C GLN A 180 5.08 -21.18 19.12
N SER A 181 6.35 -20.94 19.49
CA SER A 181 6.72 -19.92 20.51
C SER A 181 6.68 -18.49 19.96
N ARG A 182 6.42 -18.31 18.65
CA ARG A 182 6.42 -17.01 17.99
C ARG A 182 5.11 -16.26 18.23
N GLN A 183 5.21 -14.93 18.24
CA GLN A 183 4.09 -13.99 18.47
C GLN A 183 2.87 -14.21 17.56
N PHE A 184 3.05 -14.85 16.40
CA PHE A 184 1.94 -15.19 15.49
C PHE A 184 0.95 -16.14 16.16
N PHE A 185 1.45 -17.14 16.90
CA PHE A 185 0.67 -18.19 17.55
C PHE A 185 0.10 -17.80 18.91
N HIS A 186 0.50 -16.64 19.44
CA HIS A 186 -0.06 -16.11 20.68
C HIS A 186 -1.52 -15.69 20.43
N THR A 187 -2.42 -16.10 21.32
CA THR A 187 -3.87 -15.88 21.20
C THR A 187 -4.39 -15.02 22.37
N PRO A 188 -5.58 -14.39 22.25
CA PRO A 188 -6.19 -13.67 23.36
C PRO A 188 -6.32 -14.56 24.62
N PRO A 189 -6.06 -14.05 25.84
CA PRO A 189 -5.89 -12.64 26.21
C PRO A 189 -4.44 -12.12 26.19
N GLU A 190 -3.49 -12.85 25.60
CA GLU A 190 -2.07 -12.45 25.64
C GLU A 190 -1.82 -11.09 24.97
N ARG A 191 -1.10 -10.22 25.68
CA ARG A 191 -0.77 -8.87 25.19
C ARG A 191 0.38 -8.85 24.17
N SER A 192 1.19 -9.90 24.15
CA SER A 192 2.34 -10.09 23.24
C SER A 192 1.94 -10.57 21.84
N ARG A 193 0.66 -10.92 21.64
CA ARG A 193 0.15 -11.35 20.33
C ARG A 193 0.28 -10.28 19.27
N VAL A 194 0.41 -10.72 18.03
CA VAL A 194 0.28 -9.84 16.86
C VAL A 194 -1.11 -9.22 16.89
N ARG A 195 -1.16 -7.90 17.05
CA ARG A 195 -2.41 -7.13 17.00
C ARG A 195 -2.83 -6.94 15.55
N LYS A 196 -4.10 -6.57 15.36
CA LYS A 196 -4.71 -6.27 14.06
C LYS A 196 -3.76 -5.45 13.18
N ALA A 197 -3.21 -6.10 12.17
CA ALA A 197 -2.57 -5.45 11.05
C ALA A 197 -3.71 -4.91 10.20
N GLY A 198 -3.82 -3.60 10.06
CA GLY A 198 -4.96 -3.06 9.34
C GLY A 198 -5.62 -1.82 9.93
N PHE A 199 -6.67 -1.41 9.23
CA PHE A 199 -7.56 -0.34 9.65
C PHE A 199 -8.32 -0.80 10.91
N VAL A 200 -8.02 -0.17 12.04
CA VAL A 200 -8.82 -0.32 13.25
C VAL A 200 -9.95 0.69 13.17
N GLU A 201 -11.14 0.24 12.77
CA GLU A 201 -12.31 1.11 12.77
C GLU A 201 -12.67 1.48 14.22
N VAL A 202 -12.36 2.72 14.59
CA VAL A 202 -12.94 3.33 15.79
C VAL A 202 -14.26 3.94 15.34
N ARG A 203 -15.39 3.33 15.75
CA ARG A 203 -16.73 3.88 15.49
C ARG A 203 -16.82 5.26 16.14
N SER A 204 -16.67 6.30 15.33
CA SER A 204 -16.71 7.71 15.73
C SER A 204 -17.23 8.53 14.55
N PHE A 205 -18.01 9.56 14.84
CA PHE A 205 -18.48 10.53 13.84
C PHE A 205 -17.31 11.11 13.02
N TRP A 206 -16.17 11.36 13.68
CA TRP A 206 -14.95 11.85 13.04
C TRP A 206 -14.38 10.90 11.98
N ASN A 207 -14.71 9.61 12.06
CA ASN A 207 -14.30 8.64 11.05
C ASN A 207 -15.02 8.88 9.71
N ILE A 208 -16.26 9.40 9.72
CA ILE A 208 -17.00 9.78 8.51
C ILE A 208 -16.29 10.96 7.83
N TYR A 209 -15.95 11.99 8.62
CA TYR A 209 -15.23 13.15 8.11
C TYR A 209 -13.87 12.77 7.51
N ARG A 210 -13.09 11.94 8.22
CA ARG A 210 -11.79 11.43 7.74
C ARG A 210 -11.92 10.57 6.48
N SER A 211 -12.96 9.76 6.37
CA SER A 211 -13.12 8.83 5.23
C SER A 211 -13.59 9.52 3.95
N PHE A 212 -14.38 10.59 4.09
CA PHE A 212 -14.93 11.35 2.96
C PHE A 212 -14.36 12.78 2.90
N ASP A 213 -13.06 12.93 3.15
CA ASP A 213 -12.36 14.22 3.24
C ASP A 213 -12.60 15.11 2.02
N ARG A 214 -12.53 14.55 0.81
CA ARG A 214 -12.73 15.28 -0.45
C ARG A 214 -14.14 15.84 -0.59
N LEU A 215 -15.15 15.10 -0.12
CA LEU A 215 -16.54 15.54 -0.15
C LEU A 215 -16.72 16.76 0.75
N TRP A 216 -16.24 16.68 1.99
CA TRP A 216 -16.35 17.78 2.95
C TRP A 216 -15.57 19.01 2.51
N VAL A 217 -14.36 18.83 1.97
CA VAL A 217 -13.57 19.94 1.40
C VAL A 217 -14.34 20.60 0.26
N MET A 218 -14.88 19.83 -0.68
CA MET A 218 -15.67 20.39 -1.78
C MET A 218 -16.89 21.18 -1.26
N LEU A 219 -17.68 20.60 -0.35
CA LEU A 219 -18.90 21.22 0.16
C LEU A 219 -18.61 22.52 0.93
N VAL A 220 -17.61 22.51 1.82
CA VAL A 220 -17.27 23.70 2.63
C VAL A 220 -16.71 24.82 1.76
N LEU A 221 -15.79 24.50 0.83
CA LEU A 221 -15.21 25.51 -0.05
C LEU A 221 -16.23 26.07 -1.04
N TYR A 222 -17.12 25.21 -1.57
CA TYR A 222 -18.22 25.67 -2.41
C TYR A 222 -19.18 26.58 -1.64
N LEU A 223 -19.58 26.20 -0.43
CA LEU A 223 -20.46 27.01 0.40
C LEU A 223 -19.83 28.37 0.70
N GLN A 224 -18.55 28.40 1.09
CA GLN A 224 -17.83 29.65 1.32
C GLN A 224 -17.79 30.52 0.07
N ALA A 225 -17.46 29.94 -1.09
CA ALA A 225 -17.45 30.66 -2.36
C ALA A 225 -18.83 31.23 -2.70
N ALA A 226 -19.89 30.43 -2.53
CA ALA A 226 -21.26 30.83 -2.80
C ALA A 226 -21.71 31.97 -1.88
N VAL A 227 -21.38 31.90 -0.58
CA VAL A 227 -21.70 32.96 0.39
C VAL A 227 -20.97 34.26 0.03
N ILE A 228 -19.69 34.20 -0.33
CA ILE A 228 -18.91 35.40 -0.72
C ILE A 228 -19.54 36.07 -1.95
N VAL A 229 -19.94 35.29 -2.96
CA VAL A 229 -20.53 35.84 -4.18
C VAL A 229 -21.97 36.31 -3.94
N ALA A 230 -22.72 35.63 -3.08
CA ALA A 230 -24.11 36.00 -2.76
C ALA A 230 -24.23 37.29 -1.92
N TRP A 231 -23.18 37.66 -1.19
CA TRP A 231 -23.14 38.87 -0.34
C TRP A 231 -22.63 40.12 -1.08
N ASP A 232 -22.47 40.06 -2.40
CA ASP A 232 -22.10 41.21 -3.22
C ASP A 232 -23.28 42.17 -3.34
N GLU A 233 -23.15 43.39 -2.80
CA GLU A 233 -24.25 44.38 -2.72
C GLU A 233 -24.71 44.85 -4.11
N ASP A 234 -23.79 44.90 -5.08
CA ASP A 234 -24.03 45.25 -6.48
C ASP A 234 -24.27 43.98 -7.33
N ALA A 235 -25.13 43.09 -6.84
CA ALA A 235 -25.36 41.76 -7.40
C ALA A 235 -25.61 41.78 -8.92
N ALA A 236 -24.60 41.37 -9.69
CA ALA A 236 -24.76 41.12 -11.11
C ALA A 236 -25.72 39.93 -11.32
N THR A 237 -26.34 39.84 -12.50
CA THR A 237 -27.32 38.78 -12.80
C THR A 237 -26.71 37.38 -12.71
N TRP A 238 -25.38 37.28 -12.84
CA TRP A 238 -24.64 36.02 -12.81
C TRP A 238 -23.39 36.07 -11.92
N PRO A 239 -23.10 35.00 -11.15
CA PRO A 239 -21.96 34.93 -10.22
C PRO A 239 -20.58 35.28 -10.81
N TRP A 240 -20.31 34.89 -12.06
CA TRP A 240 -19.02 35.15 -12.72
C TRP A 240 -18.82 36.61 -13.13
N GLN A 241 -19.90 37.41 -13.19
CA GLN A 241 -19.81 38.84 -13.49
C GLN A 241 -19.33 39.59 -12.25
N SER A 242 -19.88 39.32 -11.08
CA SER A 242 -19.39 39.84 -9.79
C SER A 242 -17.91 39.52 -9.55
N LEU A 243 -17.50 38.29 -9.82
CA LEU A 243 -16.09 37.88 -9.73
C LEU A 243 -15.17 38.61 -10.73
N LYS A 244 -15.67 39.08 -11.88
CA LYS A 244 -14.85 39.82 -12.86
C LYS A 244 -14.86 41.33 -12.61
N ALA A 245 -15.99 41.86 -12.16
CA ALA A 245 -16.22 43.29 -12.00
C ALA A 245 -15.69 43.83 -10.65
N HIS A 246 -15.84 43.06 -9.57
CA HIS A 246 -15.57 43.55 -8.21
C HIS A 246 -14.27 42.96 -7.64
N ARG A 247 -13.25 43.82 -7.51
CA ARG A 247 -11.94 43.48 -6.90
C ARG A 247 -12.06 43.01 -5.45
N GLU A 248 -12.97 43.60 -4.69
CA GLU A 248 -13.23 43.17 -3.30
C GLU A 248 -13.71 41.73 -3.25
N VAL A 249 -14.66 41.34 -4.10
CA VAL A 249 -15.16 39.95 -4.17
C VAL A 249 -14.05 38.98 -4.59
N GLN A 250 -13.17 39.38 -5.53
CA GLN A 250 -12.01 38.57 -5.93
C GLN A 250 -11.09 38.27 -4.74
N VAL A 251 -10.74 39.30 -3.95
CA VAL A 251 -9.86 39.12 -2.80
C VAL A 251 -10.53 38.31 -1.71
N HIS A 252 -11.81 38.57 -1.40
CA HIS A 252 -12.56 37.73 -0.45
C HIS A 252 -12.59 36.26 -0.90
N ALA A 253 -12.75 35.97 -2.19
CA ALA A 253 -12.70 34.61 -2.71
C ALA A 253 -11.35 33.90 -2.47
N LEU A 254 -10.24 34.65 -2.36
CA LEU A 254 -8.93 34.07 -2.00
C LEU A 254 -8.92 33.44 -0.61
N SER A 255 -9.82 33.84 0.30
CA SER A 255 -9.97 33.24 1.63
C SER A 255 -10.30 31.74 1.59
N ILE A 256 -10.82 31.24 0.46
CA ILE A 256 -11.06 29.80 0.22
C ILE A 256 -9.77 28.99 0.39
N PHE A 257 -8.61 29.54 0.00
CA PHE A 257 -7.33 28.83 0.16
C PHE A 257 -6.91 28.69 1.63
N ILE A 258 -7.24 29.68 2.48
CA ILE A 258 -7.01 29.60 3.93
C ILE A 258 -7.87 28.47 4.51
N THR A 259 -9.16 28.46 4.17
CA THR A 259 -10.08 27.40 4.61
C THR A 259 -9.63 26.04 4.11
N TRP A 260 -9.21 25.92 2.85
CA TRP A 260 -8.73 24.65 2.30
C TRP A 260 -7.49 24.13 3.04
N ALA A 261 -6.53 25.02 3.33
CA ALA A 261 -5.37 24.66 4.14
C ALA A 261 -5.77 24.25 5.57
N GLY A 262 -6.74 24.93 6.16
CA GLY A 262 -7.29 24.59 7.49
C GLY A 262 -7.97 23.22 7.52
N LEU A 263 -8.78 22.89 6.50
CA LEU A 263 -9.40 21.58 6.36
C LEU A 263 -8.38 20.47 6.15
N ARG A 264 -7.28 20.74 5.41
CA ARG A 264 -6.15 19.81 5.31
C ARG A 264 -5.45 19.60 6.65
N LEU A 265 -5.27 20.66 7.45
CA LEU A 265 -4.71 20.53 8.80
C LEU A 265 -5.62 19.68 9.68
N LEU A 266 -6.93 19.96 9.70
CA LEU A 266 -7.91 19.16 10.43
C LEU A 266 -7.86 17.68 10.01
N HIS A 267 -7.79 17.42 8.71
CA HIS A 267 -7.65 16.06 8.20
C HIS A 267 -6.40 15.36 8.75
N THR A 268 -5.23 16.03 8.72
CA THR A 268 -3.99 15.44 9.27
C THR A 268 -4.05 15.20 10.78
N LEU A 269 -4.73 16.06 11.55
CA LEU A 269 -4.94 15.87 12.99
C LEU A 269 -5.86 14.67 13.27
N LEU A 270 -6.90 14.49 12.46
CA LEU A 270 -7.80 13.34 12.56
C LEU A 270 -7.09 12.04 12.16
N GLU A 271 -6.21 12.06 11.16
CA GLU A 271 -5.35 10.92 10.83
C GLU A 271 -4.45 10.54 12.01
N ILE A 272 -3.79 11.52 12.64
CA ILE A 272 -2.96 11.29 13.83
C ILE A 272 -3.80 10.67 14.96
N GLY A 273 -4.93 11.28 15.30
CA GLY A 273 -5.79 10.82 16.40
C GLY A 273 -6.34 9.41 16.18
N THR A 274 -6.80 9.11 14.97
CA THR A 274 -7.40 7.80 14.64
C THR A 274 -6.35 6.70 14.43
N GLN A 275 -5.17 7.02 13.92
CA GLN A 275 -4.11 6.04 13.61
C GLN A 275 -3.01 5.92 14.69
N SER A 276 -3.12 6.65 15.80
CA SER A 276 -2.17 6.59 16.92
C SER A 276 -1.93 5.16 17.46
N ARG A 277 -2.96 4.31 17.44
CA ARG A 277 -2.84 2.88 17.83
C ARG A 277 -2.03 2.04 16.85
N ARG A 278 -2.02 2.42 15.57
CA ARG A 278 -1.29 1.73 14.48
C ARG A 278 0.20 2.09 14.53
N VAL A 279 0.49 3.36 14.81
CA VAL A 279 1.84 3.89 15.04
C VAL A 279 2.57 3.19 16.20
N THR A 280 1.85 2.84 17.26
CA THR A 280 2.43 2.18 18.45
C THR A 280 2.56 0.65 18.32
N GLY A 281 1.93 0.05 17.31
CA GLY A 281 1.90 -1.41 17.13
C GLY A 281 2.90 -1.95 16.10
N ASP A 282 3.37 -1.14 15.16
CA ASP A 282 4.17 -1.60 14.03
C ASP A 282 5.64 -1.16 14.10
N ARG A 283 6.55 -1.97 13.52
CA ARG A 283 8.00 -1.71 13.54
C ARG A 283 8.37 -0.44 12.78
N ASP A 284 7.63 -0.16 11.69
CA ASP A 284 7.75 1.06 10.89
C ASP A 284 6.84 2.19 11.38
N GLY A 285 6.19 2.01 12.54
CA GLY A 285 5.31 2.98 13.15
C GLY A 285 5.98 4.34 13.39
N ARG A 286 7.30 4.37 13.62
CA ARG A 286 8.08 5.61 13.74
C ARG A 286 8.15 6.40 12.43
N VAL A 287 8.32 5.73 11.31
CA VAL A 287 8.37 6.37 9.98
C VAL A 287 6.98 6.89 9.62
N LEU A 288 5.94 6.10 9.91
CA LEU A 288 4.55 6.52 9.73
C LEU A 288 4.21 7.74 10.60
N ALA A 289 4.61 7.73 11.88
CA ALA A 289 4.43 8.85 12.80
C ALA A 289 5.13 10.11 12.32
N ALA A 290 6.40 9.98 11.91
CA ALA A 290 7.19 11.09 11.38
C ALA A 290 6.51 11.70 10.15
N ARG A 291 5.99 10.87 9.24
CA ARG A 291 5.23 11.32 8.07
C ARG A 291 3.96 12.07 8.46
N MET A 292 3.18 11.55 9.40
CA MET A 292 1.95 12.20 9.87
C MET A 292 2.23 13.57 10.49
N VAL A 293 3.24 13.65 11.36
CA VAL A 293 3.66 14.90 12.01
C VAL A 293 4.17 15.91 10.99
N LEU A 294 5.00 15.48 10.04
CA LEU A 294 5.52 16.36 8.99
C LEU A 294 4.41 16.89 8.08
N LYS A 295 3.38 16.07 7.76
CA LYS A 295 2.18 16.52 7.04
C LYS A 295 1.39 17.57 7.83
N ALA A 296 1.24 17.40 9.15
CA ALA A 296 0.57 18.37 10.00
C ALA A 296 1.32 19.70 10.05
N PHE A 297 2.66 19.68 10.21
CA PHE A 297 3.48 20.89 10.14
C PHE A 297 3.41 21.57 8.77
N ALA A 298 3.46 20.81 7.67
CA ALA A 298 3.31 21.36 6.33
C ALA A 298 1.94 22.01 6.13
N ALA A 299 0.86 21.38 6.61
CA ALA A 299 -0.49 21.94 6.54
C ALA A 299 -0.63 23.23 7.38
N ALA A 300 -0.09 23.24 8.60
CA ALA A 300 -0.06 24.43 9.44
C ALA A 300 0.74 25.57 8.82
N GLY A 301 1.89 25.26 8.19
CA GLY A 301 2.70 26.23 7.45
C GLY A 301 1.93 26.88 6.30
N TRP A 302 1.11 26.12 5.58
CA TRP A 302 0.25 26.67 4.52
C TRP A 302 -0.86 27.56 5.07
N VAL A 303 -1.51 27.18 6.17
CA VAL A 303 -2.51 28.04 6.86
C VAL A 303 -1.87 29.37 7.24
N LEU A 304 -0.70 29.33 7.88
CA LEU A 304 0.02 30.53 8.28
C LEU A 304 0.40 31.39 7.07
N THR A 305 0.97 30.77 6.03
CA THR A 305 1.39 31.46 4.80
C THR A 305 0.21 32.18 4.14
N PHE A 306 -0.90 31.50 3.90
CA PHE A 306 -2.07 32.12 3.29
C PHE A 306 -2.68 33.20 4.19
N SER A 307 -2.71 33.00 5.51
CA SER A 307 -3.23 34.01 6.44
C SER A 307 -2.37 35.29 6.42
N LEU A 308 -1.04 35.15 6.41
CA LEU A 308 -0.12 36.30 6.36
C LEU A 308 -0.19 37.03 5.01
N LEU A 309 -0.23 36.30 3.90
CA LEU A 309 -0.37 36.90 2.57
C LEU A 309 -1.72 37.61 2.41
N TYR A 310 -2.80 36.99 2.88
CA TYR A 310 -4.14 37.58 2.85
C TYR A 310 -4.22 38.86 3.70
N LYS A 311 -3.70 38.80 4.94
CA LYS A 311 -3.60 39.99 5.80
C LYS A 311 -2.79 41.09 5.13
N GLY A 312 -1.67 40.75 4.49
CA GLY A 312 -0.84 41.71 3.79
C GLY A 312 -1.51 42.40 2.59
N ILE A 313 -2.49 41.76 1.95
CA ILE A 313 -3.30 42.39 0.88
C ILE A 313 -4.22 43.45 1.49
N TRP A 314 -4.92 43.10 2.58
CA TRP A 314 -5.84 44.02 3.25
C TRP A 314 -5.13 45.19 3.93
N ASP A 315 -4.02 44.94 4.63
CA ASP A 315 -3.22 45.98 5.26
C ASP A 315 -2.73 47.01 4.20
N GLN A 316 -2.33 46.56 3.01
CA GLN A 316 -1.91 47.46 1.92
C GLN A 316 -3.10 48.24 1.33
N ARG A 317 -4.24 47.59 1.12
CA ARG A 317 -5.47 48.23 0.63
C ARG A 317 -5.95 49.30 1.62
N ASP A 318 -5.86 49.05 2.92
CA ASP A 318 -6.29 49.98 3.96
C ASP A 318 -5.34 51.18 4.10
N ILE A 319 -4.05 51.01 3.79
CA ILE A 319 -3.08 52.12 3.70
C ILE A 319 -3.34 52.97 2.46
N ASP A 320 -3.48 52.35 1.29
CA ASP A 320 -3.60 53.05 0.00
C ASP A 320 -5.02 53.56 -0.27
N GLN A 321 -6.00 53.14 0.52
CA GLN A 321 -7.45 53.41 0.38
C GLN A 321 -8.00 53.09 -1.02
N SER A 322 -7.25 52.31 -1.81
CA SER A 322 -7.53 52.04 -3.21
C SER A 322 -6.79 50.77 -3.67
N TRP A 323 -7.26 50.18 -4.78
CA TRP A 323 -6.60 49.05 -5.42
C TRP A 323 -5.37 49.51 -6.22
N SER A 324 -4.28 49.73 -5.50
CA SER A 324 -3.01 50.22 -6.07
C SER A 324 -2.23 49.11 -6.79
N PRO A 325 -1.26 49.47 -7.67
CA PRO A 325 -0.33 48.49 -8.27
C PRO A 325 0.47 47.69 -7.23
N ALA A 326 0.72 48.28 -6.05
CA ALA A 326 1.37 47.58 -4.94
C ALA A 326 0.46 46.48 -4.35
N THR A 327 -0.83 46.73 -4.25
CA THR A 327 -1.84 45.74 -3.85
C THR A 327 -1.94 44.61 -4.87
N ASP A 328 -1.95 44.94 -6.17
CA ASP A 328 -1.93 43.94 -7.24
C ASP A 328 -0.70 43.03 -7.19
N ALA A 329 0.48 43.56 -6.86
CA ALA A 329 1.69 42.76 -6.68
C ALA A 329 1.56 41.77 -5.50
N ARG A 330 0.89 42.15 -4.40
CA ARG A 330 0.61 41.26 -3.26
C ARG A 330 -0.40 40.17 -3.61
N ILE A 331 -1.44 40.51 -4.38
CA ILE A 331 -2.40 39.54 -4.91
C ILE A 331 -1.69 38.52 -5.80
N MET A 332 -0.79 38.95 -6.69
CA MET A 332 0.00 38.03 -7.52
C MET A 332 0.89 37.12 -6.68
N GLY A 333 1.53 37.65 -5.62
CA GLY A 333 2.26 36.84 -4.66
C GLY A 333 1.41 35.74 -4.01
N PHE A 334 0.16 36.07 -3.63
CA PHE A 334 -0.81 35.09 -3.14
C PHE A 334 -1.16 34.04 -4.19
N LEU A 335 -1.41 34.45 -5.44
CA LEU A 335 -1.74 33.54 -6.53
C LEU A 335 -0.60 32.58 -6.88
N TYR A 336 0.65 33.04 -6.82
CA TYR A 336 1.80 32.14 -6.98
C TYR A 336 1.88 31.10 -5.85
N ALA A 337 1.66 31.51 -4.60
CA ALA A 337 1.59 30.57 -3.48
C ALA A 337 0.43 29.56 -3.65
N ALA A 338 -0.73 30.03 -4.11
CA ALA A 338 -1.89 29.19 -4.41
C ALA A 338 -1.59 28.17 -5.53
N ALA A 339 -0.89 28.58 -6.59
CA ALA A 339 -0.49 27.69 -7.68
C ALA A 339 0.42 26.56 -7.16
N VAL A 340 1.41 26.88 -6.31
CA VAL A 340 2.29 25.88 -5.68
C VAL A 340 1.50 24.93 -4.79
N PHE A 341 0.52 25.42 -4.05
CA PHE A 341 -0.32 24.60 -3.16
C PHE A 341 -1.25 23.65 -3.92
N VAL A 342 -1.78 24.08 -5.07
CA VAL A 342 -2.71 23.30 -5.92
C VAL A 342 -1.97 22.26 -6.75
N LEU A 343 -0.74 22.54 -7.17
CA LEU A 343 0.05 21.74 -8.11
C LEU A 343 0.06 20.23 -7.78
N PRO A 344 0.30 19.78 -6.53
CA PRO A 344 0.31 18.35 -6.22
C PRO A 344 -1.07 17.69 -6.40
N ALA A 345 -2.16 18.40 -6.12
CA ALA A 345 -3.51 17.88 -6.28
C ALA A 345 -3.86 17.74 -7.76
N VAL A 346 -3.48 18.72 -8.59
CA VAL A 346 -3.67 18.65 -10.05
C VAL A 346 -2.83 17.51 -10.63
N LEU A 347 -1.55 17.41 -10.25
CA LEU A 347 -0.69 16.32 -10.70
C LEU A 347 -1.25 14.94 -10.33
N ALA A 348 -1.76 14.78 -9.11
CA ALA A 348 -2.40 13.54 -8.69
C ALA A 348 -3.65 13.19 -9.52
N ASN A 349 -4.49 14.18 -9.86
CA ASN A 349 -5.64 13.97 -10.74
C ASN A 349 -5.23 13.64 -12.18
N LEU A 350 -4.20 14.31 -12.72
CA LEU A 350 -3.65 14.00 -14.05
C LEU A 350 -3.09 12.58 -14.11
N LEU A 351 -2.33 12.15 -13.09
CA LEU A 351 -1.81 10.78 -12.97
C LEU A 351 -2.92 9.74 -12.81
N PHE A 352 -4.05 10.13 -12.22
CA PHE A 352 -5.21 9.25 -12.09
C PHE A 352 -5.98 9.09 -13.40
N ILE A 353 -6.22 10.19 -14.11
CA ILE A 353 -7.03 10.25 -15.33
C ILE A 353 -6.28 9.71 -16.55
N PHE A 354 -4.98 9.99 -16.68
CA PHE A 354 -4.19 9.63 -17.86
C PHE A 354 -3.28 8.42 -17.60
N PRO A 355 -3.63 7.22 -18.11
CA PRO A 355 -2.82 6.01 -17.92
C PRO A 355 -1.40 6.14 -18.49
N CYS A 356 -1.25 6.91 -19.57
CA CYS A 356 0.03 7.14 -20.26
C CYS A 356 1.04 7.86 -19.35
N VAL A 357 0.58 8.89 -18.64
CA VAL A 357 1.41 9.67 -17.70
C VAL A 357 1.76 8.83 -16.48
N ARG A 358 0.82 8.01 -16.00
CA ARG A 358 1.06 7.05 -14.91
C ARG A 358 2.10 5.99 -15.28
N ARG A 359 2.10 5.50 -16.53
CA ARG A 359 3.10 4.55 -17.05
C ARG A 359 4.50 5.18 -17.08
N TYR A 360 4.61 6.42 -17.56
CA TYR A 360 5.87 7.15 -17.57
C TYR A 360 6.41 7.40 -16.15
N TRP A 361 5.54 7.81 -15.23
CA TRP A 361 5.88 7.97 -13.82
C TRP A 361 6.32 6.65 -13.18
N TYR A 362 5.63 5.55 -13.46
CA TYR A 362 5.99 4.21 -12.97
C TYR A 362 7.35 3.75 -13.50
N ALA A 363 7.63 4.00 -14.79
CA ALA A 363 8.94 3.70 -15.38
C ALA A 363 10.07 4.50 -14.70
N LEU A 364 9.82 5.79 -14.40
CA LEU A 364 10.75 6.63 -13.65
C LEU A 364 10.96 6.16 -12.21
N GLU A 365 9.92 5.65 -11.55
CA GLU A 365 10.02 5.13 -10.18
C GLU A 365 10.74 3.76 -10.12
N MET A 366 10.60 2.95 -11.18
CA MET A 366 11.36 1.71 -11.37
C MET A 366 12.82 1.96 -11.72
N THR A 367 13.13 3.12 -12.31
CA THR A 367 14.50 3.58 -12.43
C THR A 367 14.94 3.92 -11.01
N ASN A 368 15.99 3.29 -10.48
CA ASN A 368 16.44 3.38 -9.08
C ASN A 368 17.04 4.77 -8.72
N TRP A 369 16.31 5.83 -9.06
CA TRP A 369 16.66 7.22 -8.87
C TRP A 369 16.35 7.62 -7.43
N LYS A 370 17.41 8.02 -6.72
CA LYS A 370 17.34 8.41 -5.30
C LYS A 370 16.37 9.56 -5.02
N ILE A 371 16.04 10.37 -6.03
CA ILE A 371 15.11 11.51 -5.92
C ILE A 371 13.63 11.06 -5.92
N CYS A 372 13.31 9.95 -6.57
CA CYS A 372 11.94 9.43 -6.64
C CYS A 372 11.49 8.85 -5.29
N TYR A 373 12.41 8.35 -4.47
CA TYR A 373 12.13 7.74 -3.17
C TYR A 373 11.52 8.70 -2.12
N PRO A 374 12.09 9.88 -1.84
CA PRO A 374 11.46 10.83 -0.91
C PRO A 374 10.14 11.38 -1.44
N LEU A 375 10.01 11.56 -2.76
CA LEU A 375 8.79 12.06 -3.38
C LEU A 375 7.65 11.03 -3.32
N SER A 376 7.95 9.76 -3.63
CA SER A 376 7.01 8.66 -3.50
C SER A 376 6.64 8.41 -2.04
N TRP A 377 7.60 8.52 -1.11
CA TRP A 377 7.35 8.45 0.33
C TRP A 377 6.43 9.57 0.83
N TRP A 378 6.54 10.79 0.29
CA TRP A 378 5.70 11.92 0.68
C TRP A 378 4.28 11.81 0.09
N PHE A 379 4.15 11.53 -1.22
CA PHE A 379 2.88 11.60 -1.95
C PHE A 379 2.11 10.27 -2.05
N HIS A 380 2.77 9.11 -2.02
CA HIS A 380 2.12 7.79 -2.14
C HIS A 380 2.35 6.95 -0.88
N SER A 381 1.41 6.08 -0.53
CA SER A 381 1.68 4.99 0.43
C SER A 381 2.19 3.80 -0.37
N SER A 382 3.27 3.16 0.09
CA SER A 382 3.83 1.95 -0.51
C SER A 382 2.92 0.72 -0.39
N ILE A 383 1.74 0.85 0.22
CA ILE A 383 0.88 -0.24 0.70
C ILE A 383 -0.36 -0.42 -0.20
N TYR A 384 -0.35 0.10 -1.44
CA TYR A 384 -1.41 -0.22 -2.39
C TYR A 384 -1.14 -1.63 -2.96
N VAL A 385 -1.87 -2.62 -2.47
CA VAL A 385 -1.79 -4.04 -2.87
C VAL A 385 -2.04 -4.22 -4.38
N GLY A 386 -2.73 -3.28 -5.04
CA GLY A 386 -2.91 -3.28 -6.49
C GLY A 386 -1.81 -2.58 -7.32
N ARG A 387 -0.64 -2.26 -6.74
CA ARG A 387 0.42 -1.49 -7.43
C ARG A 387 1.15 -2.39 -8.41
N GLY A 388 0.75 -2.32 -9.69
CA GLY A 388 1.24 -3.18 -10.77
C GLY A 388 0.23 -4.23 -11.26
N LEU A 389 -0.92 -4.37 -10.56
CA LEU A 389 -1.98 -5.33 -10.88
C LEU A 389 -3.03 -4.82 -11.90
N ARG A 390 -2.77 -3.70 -12.59
CA ARG A 390 -3.62 -3.28 -13.71
C ARG A 390 -3.10 -3.93 -14.98
N GLU A 391 -3.94 -4.75 -15.59
CA GLU A 391 -3.70 -5.41 -16.88
C GLU A 391 -3.03 -4.44 -17.85
N THR A 392 -1.86 -4.84 -18.34
CA THR A 392 -1.12 -4.20 -19.44
C THR A 392 -1.84 -4.29 -20.79
N GLY A 393 -3.10 -4.75 -20.81
CA GLY A 393 -3.83 -5.20 -21.99
C GLY A 393 -4.46 -4.12 -22.87
N THR A 394 -4.19 -2.82 -22.67
CA THR A 394 -4.78 -1.80 -23.57
C THR A 394 -3.97 -1.55 -24.84
N PHE A 395 -2.71 -2.01 -24.92
CA PHE A 395 -1.87 -1.82 -26.12
C PHE A 395 -1.31 -3.11 -26.74
N ASP A 396 -1.57 -4.28 -26.16
CA ASP A 396 -1.16 -5.56 -26.77
C ASP A 396 -2.12 -6.01 -27.91
N ASN A 397 -3.18 -5.25 -28.18
CA ASN A 397 -4.13 -5.49 -29.28
C ASN A 397 -3.85 -4.66 -30.54
N VAL A 398 -2.67 -4.05 -30.65
CA VAL A 398 -2.22 -3.48 -31.93
C VAL A 398 -1.06 -4.33 -32.44
N LYS A 399 -1.41 -5.42 -33.13
CA LYS A 399 -0.57 -6.04 -34.15
C LYS A 399 -1.22 -5.79 -35.51
#